data_AF-A0A7S1GBM2-F1
#
_entry.id   AF-A0A7S1GBM2-F1
#
_cell.length_a   1.000
_cell.length_b   1.000
_cell.length_c   1.000
_cell.angle_alpha   90.00
_cell.angle_beta   90.00
_cell.angle_gamma   90.00
#
_symmetry.space_group_name_H-M   'P 1'
#
loop_
_entity.id
_entity.type
_entity.pdbx_description
1 polymer ?
#
loop_
_entity_poly.entity_id
_entity_poly.type
_entity_poly.pdbx_seq_one_letter_code
_entity_poly.pdbx_strand_id
1 'polypeptide(L)'
;ERERLQGVIRITSPRGRAVRHDGIFVRVETSLTLFDTLKTVDMSSREVRVRPRGALEGTASVPFDIDLHGSDLVDSYEGSLFCIRHFVVGVVRRPWWTFDVVQAEAFLVRHVSPRPVSGA
;
A
#
# COMPACT_ATOMS: atom_id res chain seq x y z
N GLU A 1 -12.44 -17.49 2.10
CA GLU A 1 -12.60 -16.32 1.22
C GLU A 1 -11.24 -15.87 0.74
N ARG A 2 -11.10 -15.35 -0.49
CA ARG A 2 -9.85 -14.72 -0.90
C ARG A 2 -9.84 -13.31 -0.32
N GLU A 3 -8.86 -12.99 0.52
CA GLU A 3 -8.68 -11.64 1.03
C GLU A 3 -8.23 -10.73 -0.12
N ARG A 4 -8.96 -9.64 -0.35
CA ARG A 4 -8.69 -8.69 -1.43
C ARG A 4 -8.72 -7.28 -0.88
N LEU A 5 -7.82 -6.45 -1.37
CA LEU A 5 -7.81 -5.03 -1.09
C LEU A 5 -8.20 -4.27 -2.36
N GLN A 6 -9.29 -3.52 -2.26
CA GLN A 6 -9.88 -2.78 -3.38
C GLN A 6 -10.02 -1.31 -3.03
N GLY A 7 -9.90 -0.45 -4.04
CA GLY A 7 -10.09 0.98 -3.86
C GLY A 7 -9.88 1.77 -5.14
N VAL A 8 -9.79 3.08 -4.99
CA VAL A 8 -9.59 4.02 -6.10
C VAL A 8 -8.53 5.04 -5.71
N ILE A 9 -7.49 5.16 -6.53
CA ILE A 9 -6.53 6.26 -6.43
C ILE A 9 -7.09 7.44 -7.22
N ARG A 10 -7.20 8.61 -6.58
CA ARG A 10 -7.55 9.86 -7.25
C ARG A 10 -6.28 10.68 -7.46
N ILE A 11 -5.96 10.97 -8.72
CA ILE A 11 -4.75 11.69 -9.10
C ILE A 11 -5.17 12.94 -9.84
N THR A 12 -4.75 14.10 -9.33
CA THR A 12 -5.04 15.40 -9.96
C THR A 12 -3.77 15.98 -10.53
N SER A 13 -3.75 16.23 -11.84
CA SER A 13 -2.61 16.88 -12.49
C SER A 13 -2.54 18.36 -12.08
N PRO A 14 -1.35 18.89 -11.82
CA PRO A 14 -1.19 20.27 -11.37
C PRO A 14 -1.63 21.23 -12.48
N ARG A 15 -2.52 22.17 -12.12
CA ARG A 15 -2.97 23.27 -12.98
C ARG A 15 -3.53 22.83 -14.34
N GLY A 16 -4.14 21.64 -14.38
CA GLY A 16 -4.75 21.08 -15.60
C GLY A 16 -3.76 20.70 -16.70
N ARG A 17 -2.44 20.72 -16.43
CA ARG A 17 -1.43 20.35 -17.44
C ARG A 17 -1.38 18.84 -17.62
N ALA A 18 -1.14 18.40 -18.85
CA ALA A 18 -0.84 17.01 -19.13
C ALA A 18 0.52 16.62 -18.54
N VAL A 19 0.56 15.53 -17.79
CA VAL A 19 1.72 15.04 -17.07
C VAL A 19 2.05 13.63 -17.54
N ARG A 20 3.25 13.44 -18.11
CA ARG A 20 3.74 12.12 -18.52
C ARG A 20 4.21 11.30 -17.32
N HIS A 21 3.87 10.02 -17.31
CA HIS A 21 4.24 9.05 -16.29
C HIS A 21 4.59 7.69 -16.92
N ASP A 22 5.47 6.93 -16.27
CA ASP A 22 5.96 5.62 -16.74
C ASP A 22 5.10 4.45 -16.20
N GLY A 23 4.11 4.77 -15.38
CA GLY A 23 3.09 3.84 -14.92
C GLY A 23 2.48 4.33 -13.62
N ILE A 24 1.35 3.74 -13.25
CA ILE A 24 0.74 3.94 -11.93
C ILE A 24 0.66 2.58 -11.29
N PHE A 25 1.12 2.51 -10.05
CA PHE A 25 1.25 1.29 -9.27
C PHE A 25 0.54 1.48 -7.94
N VAL A 26 0.03 0.38 -7.40
CA VAL A 26 -0.36 0.28 -6.00
C VAL A 26 0.51 -0.78 -5.36
N ARG A 27 1.03 -0.46 -4.18
CA ARG A 27 1.90 -1.32 -3.42
C ARG A 27 1.30 -1.52 -2.04
N VAL A 28 1.27 -2.75 -1.57
CA VAL A 28 0.94 -3.07 -0.18
C VAL A 28 2.24 -3.35 0.54
N GLU A 29 2.49 -2.63 1.62
CA GLU A 29 3.72 -2.74 2.40
C GLU A 29 3.41 -3.07 3.85
N THR A 30 4.24 -3.91 4.45
CA THR A 30 4.27 -4.15 5.89
C THR A 30 5.64 -3.77 6.41
N SER A 31 5.67 -2.98 7.49
CA SER A 31 6.92 -2.60 8.14
C SER A 31 6.89 -2.88 9.64
N LEU A 32 8.06 -3.23 10.15
CA LEU A 32 8.36 -3.33 11.58
C LEU A 32 9.26 -2.16 11.96
N THR A 33 8.83 -1.31 12.88
CA THR A 33 9.67 -0.24 13.44
C THR A 33 10.06 -0.59 14.88
N LEU A 34 11.36 -0.59 15.15
CA LEU A 34 11.94 -0.76 16.48
C LEU A 34 12.31 0.62 17.05
N PHE A 35 11.67 1.05 18.13
CA PHE A 35 11.81 2.43 18.62
C PHE A 35 13.15 2.71 19.28
N ASP A 36 13.72 1.74 20.00
CA ASP A 36 15.03 1.88 20.66
C ASP A 36 16.18 2.14 19.68
N THR A 37 16.05 1.65 18.44
CA THR A 37 17.07 1.77 17.40
C THR A 37 16.67 2.72 16.27
N LEU A 38 15.45 3.28 16.32
CA LEU A 38 14.80 4.03 15.24
C LEU A 38 14.88 3.31 13.88
N LYS A 39 14.95 1.97 13.91
CA LYS A 39 15.14 1.14 12.72
C LYS A 39 13.78 0.70 12.22
N THR A 40 13.50 0.98 10.94
CA THR A 40 12.35 0.40 10.24
C THR A 40 12.85 -0.67 9.28
N VAL A 41 12.19 -1.83 9.31
CA VAL A 41 12.46 -2.98 8.45
C VAL A 41 11.22 -3.25 7.62
N ASP A 42 11.38 -3.25 6.31
CA ASP A 42 10.34 -3.68 5.39
C ASP A 42 10.21 -5.20 5.49
N MET A 43 9.06 -5.68 5.96
CA MET A 43 8.80 -7.10 6.14
C MET A 43 8.30 -7.74 4.84
N SER A 44 7.37 -7.06 4.18
CA SER A 44 6.78 -7.53 2.92
C SER A 44 6.38 -6.34 2.06
N SER A 45 6.51 -6.50 0.75
CA SER A 45 6.09 -5.50 -0.23
C SER A 45 5.57 -6.21 -1.47
N ARG A 46 4.35 -5.85 -1.89
CA ARG A 46 3.71 -6.40 -3.09
C ARG A 46 3.22 -5.26 -3.96
N GLU A 47 3.77 -5.16 -5.17
CA GLU A 47 3.44 -4.10 -6.13
C GLU A 47 2.61 -4.65 -7.29
N VAL A 48 1.58 -3.90 -7.68
CA VAL A 48 0.75 -4.17 -8.86
C VAL A 48 0.67 -2.91 -9.72
N ARG A 49 0.93 -3.06 -11.01
CA ARG A 49 0.70 -1.98 -11.98
C ARG A 49 -0.78 -1.87 -12.29
N VAL A 50 -1.39 -0.74 -11.97
CA VAL A 50 -2.82 -0.46 -12.17
C VAL A 50 -3.09 0.37 -13.42
N ARG A 51 -2.08 1.08 -13.93
CA ARG A 51 -2.15 1.77 -15.22
C ARG A 51 -0.81 1.71 -15.94
N PRO A 52 -0.78 1.42 -17.26
CA PRO A 52 0.46 1.49 -18.05
C PRO A 52 0.97 2.94 -18.17
N ARG A 53 2.16 3.09 -18.75
CA ARG A 53 2.74 4.40 -19.09
C ARG A 53 1.76 5.24 -19.92
N GLY A 54 1.80 6.56 -19.73
CA GLY A 54 0.90 7.45 -20.45
C GLY A 54 0.99 8.90 -20.00
N ALA A 55 -0.06 9.66 -20.28
CA ALA A 55 -0.24 11.02 -19.79
C ALA A 55 -1.51 11.12 -18.94
N LEU A 56 -1.43 11.93 -17.89
CA LEU A 56 -2.54 12.32 -17.03
C LEU A 56 -2.86 13.79 -17.24
N GLU A 57 -4.10 14.10 -17.60
CA GLU A 57 -4.60 15.46 -17.73
C GLU A 57 -5.85 15.62 -16.85
N GLY A 58 -5.89 16.68 -16.06
CA GLY A 58 -6.96 16.91 -15.10
C GLY A 58 -6.95 15.86 -13.97
N THR A 59 -8.16 15.41 -13.58
CA THR A 59 -8.33 14.41 -12.52
C THR A 59 -8.60 13.05 -13.10
N ALA A 60 -7.82 12.05 -12.71
CA ALA A 60 -8.03 10.65 -13.03
C ALA A 60 -8.41 9.85 -11.78
N SER A 61 -9.37 8.95 -11.93
CA SER A 61 -9.68 7.91 -10.94
C SER A 61 -9.18 6.58 -11.47
N VAL A 62 -8.27 5.95 -10.73
CA VAL A 62 -7.66 4.68 -11.12
C VAL A 62 -8.09 3.61 -10.11
N PRO A 63 -9.02 2.72 -10.47
CA PRO A 63 -9.40 1.62 -9.58
C PRO A 63 -8.24 0.65 -9.43
N PHE A 64 -8.15 0.02 -8.27
CA PHE A 64 -7.19 -1.04 -8.01
C PHE A 64 -7.86 -2.19 -7.28
N ASP A 65 -7.27 -3.37 -7.48
CA ASP A 65 -7.70 -4.60 -6.88
C ASP A 65 -6.46 -5.49 -6.70
N ILE A 66 -6.10 -5.71 -5.45
CA ILE A 66 -4.93 -6.52 -5.07
C ILE A 66 -5.43 -7.75 -4.35
N ASP A 67 -5.11 -8.92 -4.91
CA ASP A 67 -5.26 -10.19 -4.23
C ASP A 67 -4.22 -10.27 -3.10
N LEU A 68 -4.69 -10.33 -1.85
CA LEU A 68 -3.84 -10.49 -0.66
C LEU A 68 -3.58 -11.96 -0.35
N HIS A 69 -4.07 -12.90 -1.15
CA HIS A 69 -3.74 -14.31 -0.95
C HIS A 69 -2.23 -14.54 -1.04
N GLY A 70 -1.69 -15.24 -0.02
CA GLY A 70 -0.26 -15.47 0.13
C GLY A 70 0.53 -14.21 0.44
N SER A 71 -0.11 -13.12 0.86
CA SER A 71 0.59 -11.99 1.47
C SER A 71 1.01 -12.35 2.89
N ASP A 72 2.26 -12.03 3.23
CA ASP A 72 2.79 -12.17 4.59
C ASP A 72 2.29 -11.03 5.48
N LEU A 73 0.98 -10.76 5.44
CA LEU A 73 0.34 -9.82 6.36
C LEU A 73 0.24 -10.49 7.73
N VAL A 74 0.69 -9.78 8.75
CA VAL A 74 0.59 -10.21 10.16
C VAL A 74 -0.33 -9.25 10.89
N ASP A 75 -0.68 -9.55 12.14
CA ASP A 75 -1.46 -8.62 12.96
C ASP A 75 -0.76 -7.28 13.10
N SER A 76 -1.53 -6.21 12.91
CA SER A 76 -1.09 -4.87 13.25
C SER A 76 -0.88 -4.77 14.75
N TYR A 77 0.20 -4.10 15.13
CA TYR A 77 0.59 -3.98 16.52
C TYR A 77 1.21 -2.63 16.78
N GLU A 78 0.81 -1.99 17.88
CA GLU A 78 1.38 -0.73 18.35
C GLU A 78 1.70 -0.91 19.84
N GLY A 79 3.00 -1.02 20.16
CA GLY A 79 3.49 -1.21 21.51
C GLY A 79 4.51 -0.14 21.92
N SER A 80 5.14 -0.31 23.07
CA SER A 80 6.14 0.63 23.59
C SER A 80 7.54 0.45 22.99
N LEU A 81 7.87 -0.77 22.53
CA LEU A 81 9.21 -1.10 22.00
C LEU A 81 9.24 -1.21 20.47
N PHE A 82 8.12 -1.61 19.87
CA PHE A 82 8.00 -1.77 18.42
C PHE A 82 6.56 -1.58 17.95
N CYS A 83 6.40 -1.30 16.66
CA CYS A 83 5.12 -1.36 15.97
C CYS A 83 5.23 -2.14 14.65
N ILE A 84 4.14 -2.79 14.27
CA ILE A 84 3.92 -3.41 12.96
C ILE A 84 2.79 -2.65 12.27
N ARG A 85 3.08 -2.07 11.11
CA ARG A 85 2.13 -1.25 10.35
C ARG A 85 2.03 -1.72 8.92
N HIS A 86 0.86 -1.54 8.33
CA HIS A 86 0.61 -1.84 6.92
C HIS A 86 0.14 -0.60 6.19
N PHE A 87 0.58 -0.47 4.94
CA PHE A 87 0.29 0.68 4.10
C PHE A 87 -0.18 0.22 2.73
N VAL A 88 -1.18 0.92 2.21
CA VAL A 88 -1.50 0.95 0.79
C VAL A 88 -0.81 2.18 0.22
N VAL A 89 0.09 1.97 -0.72
CA VAL A 89 0.94 3.00 -1.29
C VAL A 89 0.63 3.17 -2.77
N GLY A 90 0.06 4.31 -3.13
CA GLY A 90 -0.10 4.72 -4.52
C GLY A 90 1.19 5.35 -5.04
N VAL A 91 1.70 4.84 -6.17
CA VAL A 91 2.92 5.33 -6.80
C VAL A 91 2.64 5.73 -8.24
N VAL A 92 2.87 7.00 -8.56
CA VAL A 92 2.91 7.49 -9.94
C VAL A 92 4.38 7.59 -10.35
N ARG A 93 4.86 6.60 -11.12
CA ARG A 93 6.24 6.60 -11.59
C ARG A 93 6.44 7.68 -12.64
N ARG A 94 7.43 8.53 -12.45
CA ARG A 94 7.75 9.62 -13.38
C ARG A 94 9.06 9.32 -14.12
N PRO A 95 9.33 9.99 -15.26
CA PRO A 95 10.59 9.81 -15.97
C PRO A 95 11.81 10.03 -15.06
N TRP A 96 12.91 9.36 -15.37
CA TRP A 96 14.12 9.28 -14.53
C TRP A 96 14.73 10.63 -14.11
N TRP A 97 14.46 11.71 -14.84
CA TRP A 97 14.91 13.07 -14.51
C TRP A 97 13.98 13.80 -13.51
N THR A 98 12.99 13.09 -12.96
CA THR A 98 12.04 13.57 -11.95
C THR A 98 11.88 12.56 -10.83
N PHE A 99 11.21 12.95 -9.75
CA PHE A 99 10.88 12.06 -8.64
C PHE A 99 9.51 11.40 -8.85
N ASP A 100 9.38 10.19 -8.32
CA ASP A 100 8.09 9.51 -8.23
C ASP A 100 7.17 10.24 -7.24
N VAL A 101 5.88 10.27 -7.56
CA VAL A 101 4.87 10.80 -6.63
C VAL A 101 4.32 9.62 -5.86
N VAL A 102 4.46 9.66 -4.53
CA VAL A 102 4.10 8.58 -3.62
C VAL A 102 3.12 9.10 -2.57
N GLN A 103 2.04 8.36 -2.33
CA GLN A 103 1.10 8.61 -1.24
C GLN A 103 0.83 7.30 -0.53
N ALA A 104 0.90 7.28 0.80
CA ALA A 104 0.65 6.10 1.61
C ALA A 104 -0.55 6.32 2.53
N GLU A 105 -1.41 5.31 2.64
CA GLU A 105 -2.54 5.27 3.57
C GLU A 105 -2.39 4.03 4.45
N ALA A 106 -2.47 4.21 5.77
CA ALA A 106 -2.34 3.12 6.72
C ALA A 106 -3.65 2.31 6.84
N PHE A 107 -3.53 1.00 7.09
CA PHE A 107 -4.66 0.15 7.42
C PHE A 107 -4.28 -0.88 8.50
N LEU A 108 -5.29 -1.46 9.15
CA LEU A 108 -5.10 -2.43 10.22
C LEU A 108 -5.47 -3.83 9.73
N VAL A 109 -4.66 -4.81 10.14
CA VAL A 109 -4.85 -6.24 9.94
C VAL A 109 -5.06 -6.88 11.30
N ARG A 110 -6.06 -7.76 11.38
CA ARG A 110 -6.33 -8.57 12.57
C ARG A 110 -6.78 -9.97 12.15
N HIS A 111 -6.06 -10.98 12.60
CA HIS A 111 -6.42 -12.37 12.46
C HIS A 111 -7.47 -12.71 13.51
N VAL A 112 -8.59 -13.28 13.04
CA VAL A 112 -9.68 -13.72 13.91
C VAL A 112 -9.57 -15.23 14.06
N SER A 113 -9.01 -15.68 15.18
CA SER A 113 -9.02 -17.09 15.54
C SER A 113 -10.40 -17.46 16.10
N PRO A 114 -11.01 -18.60 15.70
CA PRO A 114 -12.19 -19.10 16.40
C PRO A 114 -11.84 -19.33 17.88
N ARG A 115 -12.81 -19.05 18.77
CA ARG A 115 -12.65 -19.32 20.21
C ARG A 115 -12.18 -20.77 20.39
N PRO A 116 -11.19 -21.04 21.28
CA PRO A 116 -10.94 -22.41 21.68
C PRO A 116 -12.24 -22.95 22.28
N VAL A 117 -12.75 -24.04 21.69
CA VAL A 117 -13.84 -24.80 22.30
C VAL A 117 -13.26 -25.36 23.59
N SER A 118 -13.68 -24.80 24.72
CA SER A 118 -13.41 -25.42 26.02
C SER A 118 -14.14 -26.76 25.99
N GLY A 119 -13.37 -27.84 25.85
CA GLY A 119 -13.91 -29.19 26.02
C GLY A 119 -14.48 -29.31 27.42
N ALA A 120 -15.79 -29.56 27.48
CA ALA A 120 -16.51 -30.06 28.64
C ALA A 120 -16.20 -31.54 28.87
#